data_AF-A0A956H5G1-F1
#
_entry.id   AF-A0A956H5G1-F1
#
_cell.length_a   1.000
_cell.length_b   1.000
_cell.length_c   1.000
_cell.angle_alpha   90.00
_cell.angle_beta   90.00
_cell.angle_gamma   90.00
#
_symmetry.space_group_name_H-M   'P 1'
#
loop_
_entity.id
_entity.type
_entity.pdbx_description
1 polymer ?
#
loop_
_entity_poly.entity_id
_entity_poly.type
_entity_poly.pdbx_seq_one_letter_code
_entity_poly.pdbx_strand_id
1 'polypeptide(L)'
;IRSCLRAPVGRGFNRMTGGGIRHGTGNECEDRWLRFYQKGGDGEVDTNPIAMLAKGEVYQLARAVGVPRSVIDALPSPDLHGVGEQHNDEDEIRALSGVDWTYSRIDWDSGEYTKVGTIEILSRFLDLHPELFRDGELPEHELEQLARAAEPLFGRSHPVVLTFLESARALEKATRHKANPNCPALGERGHLVDAGILSNELPKLA
;
A
#
# COMPACT_ATOMS: atom_id res chain seq x y z
N ILE A 1 -15.85 13.33 0.13
CA ILE A 1 -16.58 14.07 -0.94
C ILE A 1 -15.65 14.57 -2.04
N ARG A 2 -14.60 15.36 -1.75
CA ARG A 2 -13.72 15.93 -2.79
C ARG A 2 -13.04 14.87 -3.69
N SER A 3 -12.49 13.78 -3.13
CA SER A 3 -11.94 12.66 -3.93
C SER A 3 -13.01 12.07 -4.88
N CYS A 4 -14.21 11.81 -4.37
CA CYS A 4 -15.34 11.26 -5.13
C CYS A 4 -15.93 12.19 -6.19
N LEU A 5 -15.50 13.46 -6.28
CA LEU A 5 -15.86 14.35 -7.38
C LEU A 5 -14.84 14.29 -8.52
N ARG A 6 -13.57 13.97 -8.25
CA ARG A 6 -12.50 13.94 -9.25
C ARG A 6 -12.70 12.81 -10.26
N ALA A 7 -13.04 11.62 -9.78
CA ALA A 7 -13.23 10.46 -10.65
C ALA A 7 -14.39 10.61 -11.66
N PRO A 8 -15.60 11.06 -11.25
CA PRO A 8 -16.67 11.36 -12.20
C PRO A 8 -16.30 12.43 -13.23
N VAL A 9 -15.54 13.46 -12.84
CA VAL A 9 -15.05 14.50 -13.78
C VAL A 9 -14.11 13.89 -14.82
N GLY A 10 -13.14 13.08 -14.40
CA GLY A 10 -12.23 12.37 -15.32
C GLY A 10 -12.99 11.43 -16.27
N ARG A 11 -13.99 10.71 -15.76
CA ARG A 11 -14.87 9.86 -16.57
C ARG A 11 -15.66 10.68 -17.59
N GLY A 12 -16.21 11.83 -17.19
CA GLY A 12 -16.90 12.76 -18.07
C GLY A 12 -15.98 13.27 -19.18
N PHE A 13 -14.75 13.63 -18.84
CA PHE A 13 -13.75 14.08 -19.81
C PHE A 13 -13.43 13.01 -20.85
N ASN A 14 -13.17 11.77 -20.43
CA ASN A 14 -12.93 10.64 -21.37
C ASN A 14 -14.13 10.39 -22.28
N ARG A 15 -15.35 10.56 -21.78
CA ARG A 15 -16.58 10.41 -22.58
C ARG A 15 -16.73 11.52 -23.64
N MET A 16 -16.33 12.74 -23.32
CA MET A 16 -16.39 13.90 -24.21
C MET A 16 -15.30 13.88 -25.28
N THR A 17 -14.11 13.41 -24.93
CA THR A 17 -12.94 13.41 -25.82
C THR A 17 -12.79 12.13 -26.64
N GLY A 18 -13.38 11.02 -26.18
CA GLY A 18 -13.38 9.73 -26.86
C GLY A 18 -12.05 8.97 -26.71
N GLY A 19 -12.08 7.85 -25.99
CA GLY A 19 -10.99 6.85 -26.03
C GLY A 19 -9.89 6.98 -24.97
N GLY A 20 -10.07 7.79 -23.93
CA GLY A 20 -9.13 7.86 -22.80
C GLY A 20 -9.25 6.68 -21.83
N ILE A 21 -8.12 6.25 -21.26
CA ILE A 21 -8.01 5.26 -20.17
C ILE A 21 -7.57 5.99 -18.91
N ARG A 22 -8.15 5.66 -17.76
CA ARG A 22 -7.73 6.18 -16.45
C ARG A 22 -6.76 5.22 -15.78
N HIS A 23 -5.57 5.73 -15.48
CA HIS A 23 -4.57 5.03 -14.69
C HIS A 23 -4.69 5.44 -13.22
N GLY A 24 -4.73 4.46 -12.34
CA GLY A 24 -4.61 4.66 -10.89
C GLY A 24 -3.18 4.86 -10.45
N THR A 25 -3.04 5.30 -9.21
CA THR A 25 -1.76 5.56 -8.56
C THR A 25 -1.66 4.88 -7.19
N GLY A 26 -2.62 4.01 -6.85
CA GLY A 26 -2.58 3.23 -5.63
C GLY A 26 -1.42 2.23 -5.70
N ASN A 27 -0.61 2.19 -4.66
CA ASN A 27 0.48 1.23 -4.55
C ASN A 27 0.01 -0.02 -3.79
N GLU A 28 0.82 -1.07 -3.73
CA GLU A 28 0.46 -2.34 -3.08
C GLU A 28 0.01 -2.13 -1.62
N CYS A 29 0.70 -1.26 -0.89
CA CYS A 29 0.41 -0.97 0.51
C CYS A 29 -1.00 -0.40 0.69
N GLU A 30 -1.47 0.41 -0.27
CA GLU A 30 -2.78 1.06 -0.25
C GLU A 30 -3.87 0.15 -0.82
N ASP A 31 -3.61 -0.57 -1.91
CA ASP A 31 -4.64 -1.22 -2.72
C ASP A 31 -4.83 -2.72 -2.45
N ARG A 32 -3.84 -3.42 -1.86
CA ARG A 32 -3.87 -4.89 -1.72
C ARG A 32 -4.81 -5.34 -0.60
N TRP A 33 -4.34 -5.28 0.65
CA TRP A 33 -5.08 -5.77 1.82
C TRP A 33 -5.72 -4.64 2.62
N LEU A 34 -5.01 -3.50 2.72
CA LEU A 34 -5.45 -2.36 3.50
C LEU A 34 -6.64 -1.65 2.82
N ARG A 35 -6.57 -1.46 1.50
CA ARG A 35 -7.60 -0.81 0.65
C ARG A 35 -7.96 0.58 1.20
N PHE A 36 -6.91 1.35 1.48
CA PHE A 36 -6.96 2.70 2.01
C PHE A 36 -7.15 3.74 0.89
N TYR A 37 -8.26 3.61 0.16
CA TYR A 37 -8.67 4.53 -0.89
C TYR A 37 -10.18 4.75 -0.85
N GLN A 38 -10.69 5.78 -1.53
CA GLN A 38 -12.13 5.98 -1.63
C GLN A 38 -12.73 5.27 -2.83
N LYS A 39 -13.72 4.42 -2.56
CA LYS A 39 -14.51 3.76 -3.60
C LYS A 39 -15.34 4.82 -4.33
N GLY A 40 -15.17 4.93 -5.65
CA GLY A 40 -15.77 6.02 -6.44
C GLY A 40 -14.98 7.34 -6.40
N GLY A 41 -13.78 7.34 -5.80
CA GLY A 41 -12.80 8.42 -5.85
C GLY A 41 -11.55 7.98 -6.59
N ASP A 42 -10.42 8.10 -5.92
CA ASP A 42 -9.09 7.65 -6.36
C ASP A 42 -9.03 6.16 -6.74
N GLY A 43 -9.84 5.29 -6.11
CA GLY A 43 -9.94 3.88 -6.50
C GLY A 43 -10.79 3.61 -7.76
N GLU A 44 -11.40 4.64 -8.37
CA GLU A 44 -12.23 4.48 -9.56
C GLU A 44 -11.39 4.64 -10.84
N VAL A 45 -10.69 3.58 -11.22
CA VAL A 45 -9.71 3.59 -12.32
C VAL A 45 -9.94 2.41 -13.27
N ASP A 46 -9.40 2.50 -14.48
CA ASP A 46 -9.52 1.44 -15.48
C ASP A 46 -8.35 0.46 -15.40
N THR A 47 -7.16 0.94 -15.05
CA THR A 47 -5.91 0.18 -14.87
C THR A 47 -5.09 0.80 -13.73
N ASN A 48 -4.15 0.07 -13.12
CA ASN A 48 -3.23 0.64 -12.13
C ASN A 48 -1.78 0.14 -12.36
N PRO A 49 -0.89 0.95 -12.97
CA PRO A 49 0.46 0.53 -13.34
C PRO A 49 1.39 0.17 -12.18
N ILE A 50 1.11 0.64 -10.97
CA ILE A 50 2.00 0.51 -9.81
C ILE A 50 1.36 -0.24 -8.63
N ALA A 51 0.22 -0.91 -8.86
CA ALA A 51 -0.52 -1.66 -7.83
C ALA A 51 0.29 -2.81 -7.20
N MET A 52 1.33 -3.29 -7.88
CA MET A 52 2.19 -4.38 -7.42
C MET A 52 3.41 -3.90 -6.63
N LEU A 53 3.61 -2.59 -6.49
CA LEU A 53 4.79 -2.01 -5.87
C LEU A 53 4.47 -1.52 -4.46
N ALA A 54 5.27 -1.90 -3.48
CA ALA A 54 5.21 -1.27 -2.17
C ALA A 54 5.68 0.19 -2.26
N LYS A 55 5.35 1.02 -1.26
CA LYS A 55 5.70 2.45 -1.27
C LYS A 55 7.19 2.70 -1.47
N GLY A 56 8.05 1.90 -0.83
CA GLY A 56 9.51 1.98 -1.01
C GLY A 56 9.94 1.67 -2.45
N GLU A 57 9.33 0.65 -3.06
CA GLU A 57 9.60 0.24 -4.44
C GLU A 57 9.12 1.27 -5.46
N VAL A 58 8.04 1.99 -5.17
CA VAL A 58 7.61 3.15 -5.99
C VAL A 58 8.70 4.22 -6.01
N TYR A 59 9.36 4.50 -4.87
CA TYR A 59 10.49 5.43 -4.84
C TYR A 59 11.72 4.89 -5.59
N GLN A 60 12.01 3.58 -5.50
CA GLN A 60 13.10 2.96 -6.24
C GLN A 60 12.86 3.04 -7.76
N LEU A 61 11.63 2.76 -8.21
CA LEU A 61 11.23 2.93 -9.60
C LEU A 61 11.31 4.40 -10.04
N ALA A 62 10.82 5.33 -9.21
CA ALA A 62 10.87 6.76 -9.48
C ALA A 62 12.32 7.24 -9.69
N ARG A 63 13.26 6.75 -8.88
CA ARG A 63 14.69 7.00 -9.05
C ARG A 63 15.21 6.43 -10.38
N ALA A 64 14.87 5.19 -10.69
CA ALA A 64 15.33 4.52 -11.91
C ALA A 64 14.85 5.23 -13.20
N VAL A 65 13.65 5.81 -13.20
CA VAL A 65 13.10 6.55 -14.36
C VAL A 65 13.43 8.04 -14.34
N GLY A 66 14.18 8.53 -13.35
CA GLY A 66 14.65 9.91 -13.29
C GLY A 66 13.60 10.94 -12.86
N VAL A 67 12.68 10.57 -11.96
CA VAL A 67 11.73 11.52 -11.37
C VAL A 67 12.48 12.65 -10.66
N PRO A 68 12.13 13.94 -10.89
CA PRO A 68 12.81 15.06 -10.26
C PRO A 68 12.71 15.03 -8.74
N ARG A 69 13.82 15.37 -8.05
CA ARG A 69 13.88 15.42 -6.58
C ARG A 69 12.86 16.40 -5.97
N SER A 70 12.46 17.44 -6.70
CA SER A 70 11.39 18.37 -6.28
C SER A 70 10.03 17.70 -6.09
N VAL A 71 9.77 16.57 -6.76
CA VAL A 71 8.55 15.77 -6.57
C VAL A 71 8.68 14.87 -5.34
N ILE A 72 9.88 14.35 -5.09
CA ILE A 72 10.18 13.45 -3.98
C ILE A 72 10.18 14.18 -2.65
N ASP A 73 10.78 15.37 -2.61
CA ASP A 73 10.92 16.22 -1.42
C ASP A 73 9.67 17.07 -1.16
N ALA A 74 8.67 17.02 -2.06
CA ALA A 74 7.41 17.72 -1.86
C ALA A 74 6.70 17.19 -0.61
N LEU A 75 6.15 18.10 0.21
CA LEU A 75 5.38 17.71 1.38
C LEU A 75 4.18 16.85 0.95
N PRO A 76 4.00 15.63 1.50
CA PRO A 76 2.81 14.83 1.27
C PRO A 76 1.59 15.61 1.78
N SER A 77 0.77 16.08 0.86
CA SER A 77 -0.54 16.66 1.13
C SER A 77 -1.53 15.91 0.24
N PRO A 78 -2.60 15.31 0.78
CA PRO A 78 -3.65 14.72 -0.05
C PRO A 78 -4.35 15.76 -0.96
N ASP A 79 -4.07 17.06 -0.77
CA ASP A 79 -4.76 18.20 -1.40
C ASP A 79 -6.30 18.08 -1.30
N LEU A 80 -6.77 17.39 -0.25
CA LEU A 80 -8.17 17.20 0.08
C LEU A 80 -8.58 18.13 1.23
N HIS A 81 -7.65 18.36 2.16
CA HIS A 81 -7.77 19.21 3.33
C HIS A 81 -7.23 20.61 3.04
N GLY A 82 -7.64 21.64 3.79
CA GLY A 82 -7.24 23.03 3.53
C GLY A 82 -5.72 23.21 3.59
N VAL A 83 -5.19 24.22 2.90
CA VAL A 83 -3.77 24.59 2.97
C VAL A 83 -3.38 24.78 4.45
N GLY A 84 -2.51 23.93 4.98
CA GLY A 84 -2.00 24.01 6.35
C GLY A 84 -2.47 22.93 7.33
N GLU A 85 -3.39 22.03 6.95
CA GLU A 85 -3.70 20.84 7.77
C GLU A 85 -2.68 19.74 7.46
N GLN A 86 -1.81 19.40 8.43
CA GLN A 86 -0.94 18.22 8.33
C GLN A 86 -1.82 16.97 8.48
N HIS A 87 -2.29 16.46 7.34
CA HIS A 87 -2.99 15.19 7.25
C HIS A 87 -2.01 14.14 6.71
N ASN A 88 -1.77 13.09 7.48
CA ASN A 88 -0.83 12.02 7.15
C ASN A 88 -1.55 10.67 7.26
N ASP A 89 -1.43 9.85 6.22
CA ASP A 89 -2.11 8.55 6.11
C ASP A 89 -1.74 7.62 7.28
N GLU A 90 -0.48 7.63 7.74
CA GLU A 90 -0.05 6.79 8.87
C GLU A 90 -0.81 7.14 10.17
N ASP A 91 -1.11 8.43 10.39
CA ASP A 91 -1.85 8.89 11.57
C ASP A 91 -3.34 8.54 11.48
N GLU A 92 -3.94 8.62 10.29
CA GLU A 92 -5.33 8.21 10.08
C GLU A 92 -5.48 6.69 10.23
N ILE A 93 -4.59 5.91 9.62
CA ILE A 93 -4.60 4.45 9.76
C ILE A 93 -4.40 4.08 11.23
N ARG A 94 -3.49 4.74 11.95
CA ARG A 94 -3.32 4.55 13.40
C ARG A 94 -4.60 4.82 14.17
N ALA A 95 -5.28 5.94 13.90
CA ALA A 95 -6.52 6.30 14.56
C ALA A 95 -7.65 5.28 14.29
N LEU A 96 -7.70 4.70 13.09
CA LEU A 96 -8.68 3.70 12.71
C LEU A 96 -8.38 2.30 13.27
N SER A 97 -7.11 1.96 13.43
CA SER A 97 -6.64 0.58 13.63
C SER A 97 -6.06 0.28 15.00
N GLY A 98 -5.70 1.32 15.76
CA GLY A 98 -5.08 1.23 17.07
C GLY A 98 -3.59 0.83 17.06
N VAL A 99 -2.97 0.63 15.90
CA VAL A 99 -1.56 0.21 15.77
C VAL A 99 -0.78 1.08 14.80
N ASP A 100 0.55 1.05 14.93
CA ASP A 100 1.47 1.84 14.11
C ASP A 100 1.73 1.17 12.75
N TRP A 101 0.74 1.24 11.85
CA TRP A 101 0.94 0.92 10.44
C TRP A 101 1.77 2.01 9.76
N THR A 102 2.85 1.60 9.09
CA THR A 102 3.82 2.52 8.52
C THR A 102 4.25 2.09 7.13
N TYR A 103 4.61 3.08 6.31
CA TYR A 103 5.17 2.90 4.99
C TYR A 103 6.69 2.75 5.04
N SER A 104 7.21 2.05 4.03
CA SER A 104 8.64 1.95 3.79
C SER A 104 9.21 3.27 3.28
N ARG A 105 10.48 3.53 3.61
CA ARG A 105 11.25 4.69 3.18
C ARG A 105 12.59 4.22 2.65
N ILE A 106 13.09 4.93 1.65
CA ILE A 106 14.41 4.70 1.07
C ILE A 106 15.27 5.95 1.24
N ASP A 107 16.58 5.77 1.22
CA ASP A 107 17.51 6.84 0.93
C ASP A 107 17.51 7.06 -0.59
N TRP A 108 17.29 8.31 -1.01
CA TRP A 108 17.11 8.62 -2.43
C TRP A 108 18.39 8.41 -3.25
N ASP A 109 19.55 8.71 -2.68
CA ASP A 109 20.81 8.71 -3.42
C ASP A 109 21.30 7.27 -3.64
N SER A 110 21.22 6.42 -2.62
CA SER A 110 21.55 4.98 -2.71
C SER A 110 20.43 4.13 -3.32
N GLY A 111 19.17 4.47 -3.08
CA GLY A 111 18.02 3.62 -3.40
C GLY A 111 17.75 2.51 -2.37
N GLU A 112 18.51 2.48 -1.27
CA GLU A 112 18.39 1.47 -0.22
C GLU A 112 17.30 1.83 0.79
N TYR A 113 16.65 0.83 1.38
CA TYR A 113 15.67 1.07 2.44
C TYR A 113 16.35 1.68 3.67
N THR A 114 15.81 2.81 4.13
CA THR A 114 16.12 3.37 5.46
C THR A 114 15.13 2.91 6.52
N LYS A 115 13.93 2.50 6.09
CA LYS A 115 12.88 1.91 6.93
C LYS A 115 12.06 0.94 6.09
N VAL A 116 11.86 -0.28 6.57
CA VAL A 116 10.82 -1.15 6.04
C VAL A 116 9.54 -0.94 6.85
N GLY A 117 8.48 -0.54 6.18
CA GLY A 117 7.18 -0.25 6.79
C GLY A 117 6.46 -1.52 7.22
N THR A 118 5.68 -1.43 8.29
CA THR A 118 4.87 -2.55 8.80
C THR A 118 3.81 -3.01 7.79
N ILE A 119 3.34 -2.13 6.91
CA ILE A 119 2.39 -2.51 5.84
C ILE A 119 3.06 -3.41 4.81
N GLU A 120 4.28 -3.07 4.37
CA GLU A 120 5.04 -3.90 3.42
C GLU A 120 5.48 -5.22 4.05
N ILE A 121 5.91 -5.20 5.32
CA ILE A 121 6.19 -6.41 6.11
C ILE A 121 4.99 -7.36 6.10
N LEU A 122 3.78 -6.85 6.38
CA LEU A 122 2.59 -7.69 6.35
C LEU A 122 2.31 -8.19 4.93
N SER A 123 2.46 -7.37 3.89
CA SER A 123 2.27 -7.80 2.50
C SER A 123 3.19 -8.98 2.14
N ARG A 124 4.48 -8.94 2.55
CA ARG A 124 5.40 -10.08 2.35
C ARG A 124 5.00 -11.31 3.15
N PHE A 125 4.51 -11.12 4.38
CA PHE A 125 4.00 -12.23 5.19
C PHE A 125 2.80 -12.90 4.51
N LEU A 126 1.88 -12.11 3.95
CA LEU A 126 0.69 -12.59 3.25
C LEU A 126 0.98 -13.34 1.95
N ASP A 127 2.13 -13.11 1.32
CA ASP A 127 2.57 -13.92 0.16
C ASP A 127 2.74 -15.40 0.54
N LEU A 128 3.14 -15.67 1.78
CA LEU A 128 3.35 -17.01 2.31
C LEU A 128 2.17 -17.52 3.15
N HIS A 129 1.41 -16.60 3.75
CA HIS A 129 0.35 -16.89 4.71
C HIS A 129 -1.00 -16.22 4.34
N PRO A 130 -1.57 -16.51 3.15
CA PRO A 130 -2.85 -15.93 2.74
C PRO A 130 -4.03 -16.34 3.63
N GLU A 131 -3.90 -17.43 4.39
CA GLU A 131 -4.88 -17.90 5.37
C GLU A 131 -5.19 -16.88 6.46
N LEU A 132 -4.31 -15.89 6.69
CA LEU A 132 -4.57 -14.78 7.61
C LEU A 132 -5.86 -14.02 7.24
N PHE A 133 -6.26 -13.98 5.97
CA PHE A 133 -7.50 -13.32 5.51
C PHE A 133 -8.56 -14.27 4.98
N ARG A 134 -8.50 -15.55 5.38
CA ARG A 134 -9.55 -16.52 5.07
C ARG A 134 -10.95 -16.01 5.39
N ASP A 135 -11.93 -16.51 4.66
CA ASP A 135 -13.33 -16.28 4.96
C ASP A 135 -13.71 -16.94 6.30
N GLY A 136 -14.53 -16.24 7.08
CA GLY A 136 -15.02 -16.69 8.37
C GLY A 136 -14.07 -16.41 9.54
N GLU A 137 -14.33 -17.11 10.65
CA GLU A 137 -13.50 -17.01 11.85
C GLU A 137 -12.16 -17.73 11.65
N LEU A 138 -11.10 -17.12 12.17
CA LEU A 138 -9.79 -17.74 12.31
C LEU A 138 -9.66 -18.15 13.77
N PRO A 139 -9.53 -19.45 14.08
CA PRO A 139 -9.37 -19.91 15.44
C PRO A 139 -8.18 -19.23 16.12
N GLU A 140 -8.32 -18.92 17.41
CA GLU A 140 -7.29 -18.23 18.21
C GLU A 140 -5.94 -18.95 18.12
N HIS A 141 -5.93 -20.28 18.19
CA HIS A 141 -4.70 -21.06 18.07
C HIS A 141 -4.01 -20.97 16.69
N GLU A 142 -4.78 -20.78 15.60
CA GLU A 142 -4.21 -20.56 14.26
C GLU A 142 -3.61 -19.15 14.17
N LEU A 143 -4.30 -18.15 14.72
CA LEU A 143 -3.80 -16.77 14.76
C LEU A 143 -2.51 -16.65 15.59
N GLU A 144 -2.45 -17.34 16.73
CA GLU A 144 -1.24 -17.48 17.56
C GLU A 144 -0.06 -18.08 16.79
N GLN A 145 -0.31 -19.13 15.98
CA GLN A 145 0.72 -19.74 15.15
C GLN A 145 1.23 -18.78 14.06
N LEU A 146 0.31 -18.06 13.40
CA LEU A 146 0.67 -17.03 12.42
C LEU A 146 1.46 -15.90 13.06
N ALA A 147 1.10 -15.46 14.26
CA ALA A 147 1.85 -14.43 14.99
C ALA A 147 3.29 -14.90 15.26
N ARG A 148 3.50 -16.15 15.68
CA ARG A 148 4.85 -16.72 15.86
C ARG A 148 5.65 -16.78 14.56
N ALA A 149 5.00 -17.11 13.45
CA ALA A 149 5.65 -17.12 12.13
C ALA A 149 6.02 -15.69 11.66
N ALA A 150 5.24 -14.68 12.04
CA ALA A 150 5.46 -13.29 11.66
C ALA A 150 6.52 -12.57 12.53
N GLU A 151 6.81 -13.03 13.75
CA GLU A 151 7.78 -12.43 14.68
C GLU A 151 9.14 -12.09 14.05
N PRO A 152 9.81 -13.00 13.31
CA PRO A 152 11.13 -12.69 12.72
C PRO A 152 11.08 -11.58 11.68
N LEU A 153 9.94 -11.43 10.98
CA LEU A 153 9.78 -10.44 9.92
C LEU A 153 9.41 -9.07 10.50
N PHE A 154 8.57 -9.03 11.53
CA PHE A 154 8.24 -7.80 12.25
C PHE A 154 9.38 -7.30 13.15
N GLY A 155 10.23 -8.20 13.64
CA GLY A 155 11.28 -7.87 14.61
C GLY A 155 10.72 -7.35 15.94
N ARG A 156 9.54 -7.85 16.34
CA ARG A 156 8.79 -7.39 17.52
C ARG A 156 8.38 -8.57 18.41
N SER A 157 8.03 -8.28 19.65
CA SER A 157 7.56 -9.31 20.59
C SER A 157 6.23 -9.92 20.14
N HIS A 158 6.02 -11.18 20.50
CA HIS A 158 4.82 -11.93 20.18
C HIS A 158 3.50 -11.15 20.44
N PRO A 159 3.26 -10.55 21.62
CA PRO A 159 2.00 -9.84 21.88
C PRO A 159 1.79 -8.65 20.95
N VAL A 160 2.87 -7.96 20.56
CA VAL A 160 2.79 -6.82 19.63
C VAL A 160 2.41 -7.32 18.23
N VAL A 161 3.06 -8.38 17.75
CA VAL A 161 2.76 -8.98 16.44
C VAL A 161 1.32 -9.48 16.39
N LEU A 162 0.84 -10.12 17.45
CA LEU A 162 -0.55 -10.55 17.56
C LEU A 162 -1.53 -9.37 17.38
N THR A 163 -1.30 -8.25 18.07
CA THR A 163 -2.11 -7.02 17.90
C THR A 163 -2.08 -6.49 16.47
N PHE A 164 -0.92 -6.56 15.79
CA PHE A 164 -0.84 -6.20 14.36
C PHE A 164 -1.69 -7.13 13.48
N LEU A 165 -1.64 -8.45 13.71
CA LEU A 165 -2.43 -9.41 12.90
C LEU A 165 -3.94 -9.26 13.15
N GLU A 166 -4.36 -9.04 14.39
CA GLU A 166 -5.76 -8.74 14.74
C GLU A 166 -6.25 -7.45 14.07
N SER A 167 -5.45 -6.39 14.16
CA SER A 167 -5.70 -5.10 13.52
C SER A 167 -5.82 -5.25 12.01
N ALA A 168 -4.90 -6.01 11.39
CA ALA A 168 -4.92 -6.28 9.96
C ALA A 168 -6.20 -7.00 9.53
N ARG A 169 -6.63 -8.03 10.27
CA ARG A 169 -7.89 -8.75 10.00
C ARG A 169 -9.11 -7.83 10.13
N ALA A 170 -9.13 -6.96 11.13
CA ALA A 170 -10.22 -6.01 11.33
C ALA A 170 -10.30 -4.98 10.17
N LEU A 171 -9.15 -4.41 9.78
CA LEU A 171 -9.04 -3.50 8.65
C LEU A 171 -9.46 -4.16 7.34
N GLU A 172 -8.88 -5.33 7.02
CA GLU A 172 -9.19 -6.05 5.79
C GLU A 172 -10.68 -6.37 5.71
N LYS A 173 -11.31 -6.83 6.79
CA LYS A 173 -12.75 -7.09 6.84
C LYS A 173 -13.58 -5.82 6.60
N ALA A 174 -13.18 -4.70 7.18
CA ALA A 174 -13.86 -3.41 7.00
C ALA A 174 -13.73 -2.89 5.57
N THR A 175 -12.60 -3.11 4.91
CA THR A 175 -12.30 -2.58 3.57
C THR A 175 -12.50 -3.59 2.43
N ARG A 176 -12.80 -4.87 2.74
CA ARG A 176 -12.96 -5.97 1.78
C ARG A 176 -13.90 -5.66 0.63
N HIS A 177 -14.97 -4.93 0.91
CA HIS A 177 -15.96 -4.49 -0.09
C HIS A 177 -15.38 -3.57 -1.19
N LYS A 178 -14.16 -3.04 -1.00
CA LYS A 178 -13.46 -2.21 -1.98
C LYS A 178 -12.68 -3.02 -3.00
N ALA A 179 -12.32 -4.28 -2.69
CA ALA A 179 -11.48 -5.12 -3.53
C ALA A 179 -11.96 -5.15 -4.99
N ASN A 180 -11.03 -4.96 -5.93
CA ASN A 180 -11.30 -5.01 -7.36
C ASN A 180 -10.28 -5.90 -8.09
N PRO A 181 -10.49 -7.22 -8.12
CA PRO A 181 -9.56 -8.15 -8.78
C PRO A 181 -9.51 -7.98 -10.30
N ASN A 182 -10.43 -7.22 -10.89
CA ASN A 182 -10.52 -6.98 -12.32
C ASN A 182 -9.79 -5.71 -12.78
N CYS A 183 -9.17 -4.96 -11.87
CA CYS A 183 -8.33 -3.82 -12.26
C CYS A 183 -6.96 -4.35 -12.68
N PRO A 184 -6.59 -4.30 -13.97
CA PRO A 184 -5.31 -4.80 -14.43
C PRO A 184 -4.16 -3.93 -13.90
N ALA A 185 -3.17 -4.58 -13.31
CA ALA A 185 -1.84 -4.01 -13.18
C ALA A 185 -1.18 -3.93 -14.56
N LEU A 186 -0.64 -2.76 -14.92
CA LEU A 186 0.09 -2.59 -16.18
C LEU A 186 1.59 -2.83 -15.91
N GLY A 187 1.98 -4.10 -15.92
CA GLY A 187 3.36 -4.54 -15.74
C GLY A 187 3.50 -5.72 -14.78
N GLU A 188 4.70 -6.30 -14.74
CA GLU A 188 5.05 -7.37 -13.82
C GLU A 188 6.24 -6.96 -12.97
N ARG A 189 6.15 -7.19 -11.66
CA ARG A 189 7.24 -6.86 -10.72
C ARG A 189 8.53 -7.62 -11.06
N GLY A 190 8.42 -8.82 -11.66
CA GLY A 190 9.56 -9.62 -12.10
C GLY A 190 10.51 -8.88 -13.05
N HIS A 191 9.98 -8.15 -14.04
CA HIS A 191 10.81 -7.37 -14.96
C HIS A 191 11.65 -6.29 -14.26
N LEU A 192 11.14 -5.71 -13.18
CA LEU A 192 11.86 -4.70 -12.40
C LEU A 192 12.94 -5.32 -11.51
N VAL A 193 12.72 -6.55 -11.04
CA VAL A 193 13.73 -7.34 -10.33
C VAL A 193 14.84 -7.77 -11.31
N ASP A 194 14.49 -8.27 -12.50
CA ASP A 194 15.44 -8.66 -13.53
C ASP A 194 16.30 -7.48 -14.02
N ALA A 195 15.72 -6.28 -14.03
CA ALA A 195 16.43 -5.03 -14.33
C ALA A 195 17.32 -4.52 -13.19
N GLY A 196 17.33 -5.19 -12.03
CA GLY A 196 18.09 -4.78 -10.84
C GLY A 196 17.57 -3.50 -10.18
N ILE A 197 16.32 -3.11 -10.47
CA ILE A 197 15.67 -1.93 -9.87
C ILE A 197 15.10 -2.29 -8.49
N LEU A 198 14.52 -3.49 -8.36
CA LEU A 198 13.89 -3.98 -7.14
C LEU A 198 14.55 -5.28 -6.64
N SER A 199 14.29 -5.63 -5.38
CA SER A 199 14.69 -6.90 -4.76
C SER A 199 13.48 -7.64 -4.20
N ASN A 200 13.48 -8.98 -4.26
CA ASN A 200 12.47 -9.80 -3.57
C ASN A 200 12.71 -9.91 -2.06
N GLU A 201 13.91 -9.58 -1.60
CA GLU A 201 14.31 -9.71 -0.21
C GLU A 201 14.20 -8.35 0.48
N LEU A 202 13.47 -8.32 1.61
CA LEU A 202 13.48 -7.16 2.50
C LEU A 202 14.83 -7.10 3.23
N PRO A 203 15.45 -5.91 3.33
CA PRO A 203 16.70 -5.77 4.05
C PRO A 203 16.48 -5.94 5.56
N LYS A 204 17.46 -6.57 6.22
CA LYS A 204 17.55 -6.55 7.68
C LYS A 204 18.14 -5.22 8.11
N LEU A 205 17.27 -4.29 8.46
CA LEU A 205 17.70 -3.01 9.01
C LEU A 205 18.21 -3.23 10.44
N ALA A 206 19.35 -2.59 10.76
CA ALA A 206 20.01 -2.69 12.06
C ALA A 206 19.31 -1.87 13.15
#